data_AF-A0A6I1W175-F1
#
_entry.id   AF-A0A6I1W175-F1
#
_cell.length_a   1.000
_cell.length_b   1.000
_cell.length_c   1.000
_cell.angle_alpha   90.00
_cell.angle_beta   90.00
_cell.angle_gamma   90.00
#
_symmetry.space_group_name_H-M   'P 1'
#
loop_
_entity.id
_entity.type
_entity.pdbx_description
1 polymer ?
#
loop_
_entity_poly.entity_id
_entity_poly.type
_entity_poly.pdbx_seq_one_letter_code
_entity_poly.pdbx_strand_id
1 'polypeptide(L)'
;LLYTEMVTTGALLHGDAERFLRHDDTEHPLALQLGGSTPADLAACARLAQAAGYDEVNLNVGCPSDRVQNNMIGACLMAHPVLVADCVKAMRDAVSIPVTVKHRIGINGRDSYAQ
;
A
#
# COMPACT_ATOMS: atom_id res chain seq x y z
N LEU A 1 1.99 16.78 2.37
CA LEU A 1 1.43 15.46 2.02
C LEU A 1 1.06 14.77 3.32
N LEU A 2 -0.22 14.50 3.51
CA LEU A 2 -0.76 13.67 4.59
C LEU A 2 -0.86 12.22 4.11
N TYR A 3 -0.90 11.29 5.06
CA TYR A 3 -1.12 9.86 4.80
C TYR A 3 -2.25 9.37 5.69
N THR A 4 -3.12 8.54 5.12
CA THR A 4 -4.16 7.83 5.89
C THR A 4 -3.54 6.83 6.87
N GLU A 5 -4.36 6.30 7.78
CA GLU A 5 -4.08 5.00 8.37
C GLU A 5 -3.93 3.92 7.27
N MET A 6 -3.29 2.79 7.61
CA MET A 6 -3.15 1.69 6.65
C MET A 6 -4.49 0.98 6.45
N VAL A 7 -4.99 0.96 5.22
CA VAL A 7 -6.22 0.26 4.82
C VAL A 7 -5.86 -1.02 4.06
N THR A 8 -6.43 -2.15 4.44
CA THR A 8 -6.16 -3.42 3.73
C THR A 8 -6.94 -3.50 2.41
N THR A 9 -6.40 -4.21 1.42
CA THR A 9 -7.13 -4.43 0.15
C THR A 9 -8.48 -5.10 0.38
N GLY A 10 -8.56 -6.07 1.30
CA GLY A 10 -9.81 -6.74 1.66
C GLY A 10 -10.87 -5.79 2.24
N ALA A 11 -10.46 -4.76 2.99
CA ALA A 11 -11.39 -3.76 3.53
C ALA A 11 -12.05 -2.91 2.43
N LEU A 12 -11.31 -2.61 1.35
CA LEU A 12 -11.83 -1.86 0.21
C LEU A 12 -12.61 -2.73 -0.77
N LEU A 13 -12.17 -3.97 -1.02
CA LEU A 13 -12.79 -4.83 -2.03
C LEU A 13 -14.01 -5.60 -1.51
N HIS A 14 -14.07 -5.87 -0.21
CA HIS A 14 -15.09 -6.72 0.39
C HIS A 14 -15.78 -6.08 1.60
N GLY A 15 -15.31 -4.93 2.04
CA GLY A 15 -15.88 -4.16 3.15
C GLY A 15 -16.59 -2.89 2.69
N ASP A 16 -16.65 -1.92 3.61
CA ASP A 16 -17.28 -0.61 3.38
C ASP A 16 -16.25 0.38 2.80
N ALA A 17 -16.05 0.31 1.49
CA ALA A 17 -15.07 1.14 0.78
C ALA A 17 -15.30 2.64 1.00
N GLU A 18 -16.55 3.09 0.98
CA GLU A 18 -16.94 4.49 1.21
C GLU A 18 -16.46 5.00 2.57
N ARG A 19 -16.63 4.19 3.62
CA ARG A 19 -16.13 4.52 4.95
C ARG A 19 -14.61 4.69 4.97
N PHE A 20 -13.86 3.80 4.32
CA PHE A 20 -12.40 3.82 4.34
C PHE A 20 -11.77 4.85 3.39
N LEU A 21 -12.49 5.26 2.35
CA LEU A 21 -12.00 6.24 1.38
C LEU A 21 -12.40 7.68 1.73
N ARG A 22 -13.37 7.88 2.61
CA ARG A 22 -13.85 9.20 3.04
C ARG A 22 -12.71 10.07 3.60
N HIS A 23 -12.62 11.29 3.10
CA HIS A 23 -11.75 12.37 3.56
C HIS A 23 -12.42 13.73 3.26
N ASP A 24 -11.86 14.81 3.80
CA ASP A 24 -12.25 16.18 3.53
C ASP A 24 -11.29 16.85 2.52
N ASP A 25 -11.80 17.74 1.68
CA ASP A 25 -11.00 18.45 0.66
C ASP A 25 -9.84 19.25 1.28
N THR A 26 -9.93 19.64 2.56
CA THR A 26 -8.86 20.35 3.27
C THR A 26 -7.65 19.46 3.62
N GLU A 27 -7.77 18.14 3.50
CA GLU A 27 -6.68 17.19 3.75
C GLU A 27 -5.67 17.11 2.60
N HIS A 28 -6.01 17.67 1.43
CA HIS A 28 -5.11 17.65 0.27
C HIS A 28 -3.82 18.47 0.52
N PRO A 29 -2.65 17.97 0.07
CA PRO A 29 -2.47 16.72 -0.66
C PRO A 29 -2.45 15.49 0.28
N LEU A 30 -3.15 14.41 -0.11
CA LEU A 30 -3.41 13.22 0.69
C LEU A 30 -3.08 11.92 -0.05
N ALA A 31 -2.37 11.01 0.62
CA ALA A 31 -2.03 9.68 0.11
C ALA A 31 -2.78 8.56 0.86
N LEU A 32 -3.38 7.63 0.11
CA LEU A 32 -3.95 6.41 0.69
C LEU A 32 -2.85 5.36 0.88
N GLN A 33 -2.66 4.90 2.11
CA GLN A 33 -1.74 3.79 2.37
C GLN A 33 -2.46 2.44 2.36
N LEU A 34 -2.09 1.59 1.41
CA LEU A 34 -2.63 0.24 1.24
C LEU A 34 -1.75 -0.82 1.91
N GLY A 35 -2.42 -1.84 2.46
CA GLY A 35 -1.83 -3.11 2.89
C GLY A 35 -2.38 -4.28 2.08
N GLY A 36 -1.52 -4.95 1.32
CA GLY A 36 -1.87 -6.15 0.55
C GLY A 36 -0.66 -6.72 -0.18
N SER A 37 -0.81 -7.92 -0.75
CA SER A 37 0.25 -8.61 -1.50
C SER A 37 -0.21 -9.22 -2.82
N THR A 38 -1.49 -9.09 -3.18
CA THR A 38 -2.02 -9.60 -4.45
C THR A 38 -2.00 -8.46 -5.48
N PRO A 39 -1.23 -8.56 -6.59
CA PRO A 39 -1.12 -7.48 -7.57
C PRO A 39 -2.46 -7.00 -8.13
N ALA A 40 -3.36 -7.93 -8.45
CA ALA A 40 -4.68 -7.59 -9.00
C ALA A 40 -5.55 -6.81 -8.00
N ASP A 41 -5.55 -7.22 -6.72
CA ASP A 41 -6.32 -6.56 -5.66
C ASP A 41 -5.78 -5.15 -5.39
N LEU A 42 -4.46 -5.00 -5.34
CA LEU A 42 -3.79 -3.71 -5.16
C LEU A 42 -4.07 -2.76 -6.32
N ALA A 43 -4.06 -3.26 -7.56
CA ALA A 43 -4.43 -2.49 -8.74
C ALA A 43 -5.90 -2.03 -8.69
N ALA A 44 -6.81 -2.89 -8.23
CA ALA A 44 -8.21 -2.53 -8.03
C ALA A 44 -8.38 -1.45 -6.95
N CYS A 45 -7.71 -1.60 -5.81
CA CYS A 45 -7.73 -0.61 -4.73
C CYS A 45 -7.11 0.73 -5.15
N ALA A 46 -6.04 0.71 -5.95
CA ALA A 46 -5.44 1.93 -6.49
C ALA A 46 -6.45 2.70 -7.38
N ARG A 47 -7.22 2.00 -8.23
CA ARG A 47 -8.29 2.64 -9.02
C ARG A 47 -9.36 3.25 -8.14
N LEU A 48 -9.76 2.58 -7.07
CA LEU A 48 -10.72 3.13 -6.09
C LEU A 48 -10.17 4.40 -5.43
N ALA A 49 -8.90 4.40 -5.03
CA ALA A 49 -8.23 5.55 -4.45
C ALA A 49 -8.20 6.75 -5.42
N GLN A 50 -7.78 6.53 -6.67
CA GLN A 50 -7.77 7.59 -7.67
C GLN A 50 -9.18 8.13 -7.95
N ALA A 51 -10.18 7.24 -8.06
CA ALA A 51 -11.57 7.64 -8.27
C ALA A 51 -12.13 8.43 -7.08
N ALA A 52 -11.67 8.16 -5.86
CA ALA A 52 -12.04 8.88 -4.66
C ALA A 52 -11.31 10.23 -4.50
N GLY A 53 -10.33 10.56 -5.35
CA GLY A 53 -9.66 11.87 -5.35
C GLY A 53 -8.30 11.92 -4.66
N TYR A 54 -7.76 10.80 -4.19
CA TYR A 54 -6.42 10.78 -3.57
C TYR A 54 -5.32 11.24 -4.55
N ASP A 55 -4.31 11.94 -4.02
CA ASP A 55 -3.18 12.46 -4.80
C ASP A 55 -2.08 11.42 -5.01
N GLU A 56 -2.04 10.37 -4.19
CA GLU A 56 -1.02 9.30 -4.22
C GLU A 56 -1.59 7.99 -3.64
N VAL A 57 -1.10 6.87 -4.14
CA VAL A 57 -1.29 5.55 -3.51
C VAL A 57 0.05 5.01 -2.99
N ASN A 58 0.10 4.66 -1.72
CA ASN A 58 1.32 4.16 -1.07
C ASN A 58 1.15 2.69 -0.65
N LEU A 59 2.13 1.83 -0.96
CA LEU A 59 2.16 0.44 -0.50
C LEU A 59 2.96 0.31 0.80
N ASN A 60 2.34 -0.26 1.84
CA ASN A 60 3.02 -0.56 3.10
C ASN A 60 3.84 -1.86 3.00
N VAL A 61 5.16 -1.70 3.04
CA VAL A 61 6.17 -2.79 3.06
C VAL A 61 7.06 -2.64 4.31
N GLY A 62 6.51 -2.11 5.42
CA GLY A 62 7.33 -1.73 6.59
C GLY A 62 6.72 -2.00 7.97
N CYS A 63 5.43 -2.33 8.06
CA CYS A 63 4.80 -2.64 9.35
C CYS A 63 5.30 -3.99 9.90
N PRO A 64 5.92 -4.04 11.11
CA PRO A 64 6.47 -5.28 11.65
C PRO A 64 5.46 -6.11 12.45
N SER A 65 4.22 -5.63 12.61
CA SER A 65 3.22 -6.25 13.50
C SER A 65 2.82 -7.67 13.07
N ASP A 66 2.74 -8.59 14.02
CA ASP A 66 2.36 -9.99 13.76
C ASP A 66 0.99 -10.12 13.08
N ARG A 67 0.08 -9.18 13.37
CA ARG A 67 -1.28 -9.15 12.79
C ARG A 67 -1.27 -8.94 11.28
N VAL A 68 -0.23 -8.32 10.72
CA VAL A 68 -0.10 -8.06 9.28
C VAL A 68 0.75 -9.11 8.58
N GLN A 69 1.71 -9.74 9.27
CA GLN A 69 2.58 -10.77 8.69
C GLN A 69 1.81 -12.00 8.22
N ASN A 70 0.80 -12.44 8.97
CA ASN A 70 -0.04 -13.60 8.62
C ASN A 70 -0.83 -13.40 7.32
N ASN A 71 -1.01 -12.17 6.87
CA ASN A 71 -1.72 -11.82 5.63
C ASN A 71 -0.76 -11.34 4.53
N MET A 72 0.56 -11.55 4.66
CA MET A 72 1.58 -11.08 3.73
C MET A 72 1.59 -9.55 3.55
N ILE A 73 1.39 -8.79 4.63
CA ILE A 73 1.36 -7.33 4.60
C ILE A 73 2.52 -6.76 5.45
N GLY A 74 3.12 -5.66 5.00
CA GLY A 74 4.12 -4.94 5.78
C GLY A 74 5.54 -5.49 5.62
N ALA A 75 6.32 -5.50 6.70
CA ALA A 75 7.76 -5.76 6.65
C ALA A 75 8.12 -7.15 6.13
N CYS A 76 7.24 -8.15 6.23
CA CYS A 76 7.47 -9.48 5.66
C CYS A 76 7.66 -9.42 4.14
N LEU A 77 7.01 -8.48 3.44
CA LEU A 77 7.17 -8.29 1.99
C LEU A 77 8.59 -7.86 1.60
N MET A 78 9.41 -7.35 2.52
CA MET A 78 10.82 -7.05 2.25
C MET A 78 11.65 -8.30 1.94
N ALA A 79 11.20 -9.49 2.35
CA ALA A 79 11.80 -10.77 1.95
C ALA A 79 11.39 -11.21 0.53
N HIS A 80 10.43 -10.52 -0.11
CA HIS A 80 9.82 -10.90 -1.39
C HIS A 80 9.90 -9.74 -2.41
N PRO A 81 11.11 -9.28 -2.78
CA PRO A 81 11.27 -8.08 -3.61
C PRO A 81 10.62 -8.22 -5.00
N VAL A 82 10.60 -9.42 -5.59
CA VAL A 82 9.92 -9.68 -6.88
C VAL A 82 8.42 -9.46 -6.74
N LEU A 83 7.80 -9.98 -5.68
CA LEU A 83 6.38 -9.78 -5.42
C LEU A 83 6.05 -8.28 -5.22
N VAL A 84 6.88 -7.57 -4.46
CA VAL A 84 6.72 -6.11 -4.30
C VAL A 84 6.81 -5.39 -5.64
N ALA A 85 7.75 -5.77 -6.51
CA ALA A 85 7.87 -5.19 -7.85
C ALA A 85 6.63 -5.45 -8.70
N ASP A 86 6.08 -6.67 -8.67
CA ASP A 86 4.86 -7.04 -9.39
C ASP A 86 3.64 -6.26 -8.88
N CYS A 87 3.51 -6.11 -7.55
CA CYS A 87 2.47 -5.31 -6.92
C CYS A 87 2.56 -3.83 -7.34
N VAL A 88 3.73 -3.22 -7.22
CA VAL A 88 3.96 -1.82 -7.60
C VAL A 88 3.72 -1.61 -9.09
N LYS A 89 4.16 -2.53 -9.94
CA LYS A 89 3.90 -2.48 -11.38
C LYS A 89 2.40 -2.50 -11.67
N ALA A 90 1.66 -3.45 -11.10
CA ALA A 90 0.23 -3.57 -11.34
C ALA A 90 -0.55 -2.33 -10.85
N MET A 91 -0.16 -1.75 -9.72
CA MET A 91 -0.73 -0.49 -9.24
C MET A 91 -0.44 0.67 -10.21
N ARG A 92 0.83 0.84 -10.63
CA ARG A 92 1.24 1.91 -11.56
C ARG A 92 0.58 1.79 -12.93
N ASP A 93 0.38 0.59 -13.43
CA ASP A 93 -0.29 0.35 -14.71
C ASP A 93 -1.81 0.66 -14.62
N ALA A 94 -2.38 0.73 -13.40
CA ALA A 94 -3.81 0.91 -13.17
C ALA A 94 -4.24 2.36 -12.91
N VAL A 95 -3.32 3.27 -12.59
CA VAL A 95 -3.61 4.66 -12.22
C VAL A 95 -2.61 5.64 -12.82
N SER A 96 -3.00 6.91 -12.90
CA SER A 96 -2.16 8.02 -13.33
C SER A 96 -1.51 8.79 -12.18
N ILE A 97 -2.05 8.69 -10.96
CA ILE A 97 -1.45 9.29 -9.75
C ILE A 97 -0.18 8.54 -9.31
N PRO A 98 0.76 9.20 -8.61
CA PRO A 98 1.95 8.56 -8.06
C PRO A 98 1.64 7.30 -7.25
N VAL A 99 2.46 6.26 -7.46
CA VAL A 99 2.50 5.06 -6.64
C VAL A 99 3.85 4.98 -5.94
N THR A 100 3.84 4.94 -4.62
CA THR A 100 5.05 4.96 -3.78
C THR A 100 5.09 3.75 -2.85
N VAL A 101 6.25 3.51 -2.23
CA VAL A 101 6.45 2.41 -1.27
C VAL A 101 7.00 2.96 0.03
N LYS A 102 6.41 2.57 1.16
CA LYS A 102 6.95 2.83 2.50
C LYS A 102 7.50 1.54 3.09
N HIS A 103 8.82 1.47 3.29
CA HIS A 103 9.51 0.30 3.83
C HIS A 103 10.49 0.66 4.96
N ARG A 104 11.10 -0.35 5.59
CA ARG A 104 12.22 -0.18 6.54
C ARG A 104 13.57 -0.29 5.82
N ILE A 105 14.66 0.04 6.50
CA ILE A 105 16.01 -0.15 5.93
C ILE A 105 16.38 -1.63 5.73
N GLY A 106 15.77 -2.54 6.48
CA GLY A 106 16.06 -3.97 6.44
C GLY A 106 15.14 -4.79 7.34
N ILE A 107 15.27 -6.12 7.25
CA ILE A 107 14.62 -7.09 8.14
C ILE A 107 15.66 -8.12 8.62
N ASN A 108 15.46 -8.71 9.81
CA ASN A 108 16.30 -9.79 10.34
C ASN A 108 17.81 -9.46 10.35
N GLY A 109 18.17 -8.20 10.64
CA GLY A 109 19.56 -7.73 10.66
C GLY A 109 20.21 -7.53 9.28
N ARG A 110 19.44 -7.64 8.19
CA ARG A 110 19.90 -7.40 6.82
C ARG A 110 19.50 -5.99 6.37
N ASP A 111 20.31 -5.01 6.69
CA ASP A 111 20.13 -3.59 6.34
C ASP A 111 21.24 -3.06 5.41
N SER A 112 22.10 -3.95 4.89
CA SER A 112 23.16 -3.64 3.94
C SER A 112 23.11 -4.56 2.72
N TYR A 113 23.40 -4.00 1.53
CA TYR A 113 23.44 -4.75 0.27
C TYR A 113 24.64 -5.70 0.15
N ALA A 114 25.65 -5.56 1.02
CA ALA A 114 26.88 -6.34 0.97
C ALA A 114 26.79 -7.70 1.69
N GLN A 115 25.62 -8.05 2.22
CA GLN A 115 25.38 -9.27 3.00
C GLN A 115 24.63 -10.35 2.22
#